data_AF-A0A7K6UH99-F1
#
_entry.id   AF-A0A7K6UH99-F1
#
_cell.length_a   1.000
_cell.length_b   1.000
_cell.length_c   1.000
_cell.angle_alpha   90.00
_cell.angle_beta   90.00
_cell.angle_gamma   90.00
#
_symmetry.space_group_name_H-M   'P 1'
#
loop_
_entity.id
_entity.type
_entity.pdbx_description
1 polymer ?
#
loop_
_entity_poly.entity_id
_entity_poly.type
_entity_poly.pdbx_seq_one_letter_code
_entity_poly.pdbx_strand_id
1 'polypeptide(L)'
;MPNLGALITNVELCSKADGRSTVTFPTLKKLSSSAAWLDLSPPCLPDVDAVWSIVSQYVRQKLLKAEPQAVRIPGLGTFHIKRWLSFENGEVHTFQKPVFALSRTAAEIRELQHAASCSSFPDKMKKVSVNYAKIQSKVLNAKDVVEETLKFFYFILRNREDTDFTLKGVGTLAIRGAEVTMAFCEDFLQSLNKSTYVVEKLLIRKWVTLDKEIPLLPSRFGRVHQFPQFEIRKVPRKVSVTNDEIIQDFERALSSMGVRGNVSD
;
A
#
# COMPACT_ATOMS: atom_id res chain seq x y z
N MET A 1 15.13 -4.90 13.47
CA MET A 1 13.78 -4.30 13.35
C MET A 1 13.80 -2.98 14.11
N PRO A 2 13.27 -1.89 13.56
CA PRO A 2 13.24 -0.61 14.26
C PRO A 2 12.45 -0.75 15.57
N ASN A 3 12.95 -0.16 16.65
CA ASN A 3 12.21 -0.09 17.91
C ASN A 3 10.92 0.72 17.69
N LEU A 4 9.78 0.24 18.20
CA LEU A 4 8.47 0.89 18.06
C LEU A 4 8.49 2.38 18.49
N GLY A 5 9.31 2.74 19.48
CA GLY A 5 9.53 4.14 19.87
C GLY A 5 10.17 4.98 18.76
N ALA A 6 11.19 4.46 18.08
CA ALA A 6 11.82 5.14 16.95
C ALA A 6 10.85 5.31 15.77
N LEU A 7 10.00 4.30 15.54
CA LEU A 7 8.95 4.34 14.54
C LEU A 7 7.93 5.46 14.83
N ILE A 8 7.47 5.59 16.07
CA ILE A 8 6.57 6.68 16.47
C ILE A 8 7.24 8.04 16.29
N THR A 9 8.50 8.17 16.69
CA THR A 9 9.27 9.41 16.50
C THR A 9 9.35 9.78 15.01
N ASN A 10 9.64 8.81 14.13
CA ASN A 10 9.67 9.04 12.69
C ASN A 10 8.32 9.50 12.15
N VAL A 11 7.24 8.84 12.56
CA VAL A 11 5.87 9.21 12.15
C VAL A 11 5.53 10.62 12.63
N GLU A 12 5.84 10.97 13.88
CA GLU A 12 5.58 12.32 14.41
C GLU A 12 6.44 13.40 13.75
N LEU A 13 7.71 13.12 13.46
CA LEU A 13 8.60 14.04 12.74
C LEU A 13 8.07 14.29 11.32
N CYS A 14 7.69 13.23 10.61
CA CYS A 14 7.08 13.33 9.29
C CYS A 14 5.76 14.11 9.35
N SER A 15 4.95 13.92 10.41
CA SER A 15 3.73 14.71 10.61
C SER A 15 3.99 16.19 10.86
N LYS A 16 5.05 16.55 11.60
CA LYS A 16 5.34 17.94 12.00
C LYS A 16 6.00 18.78 10.90
N ALA A 17 6.68 18.16 9.94
CA ALA A 17 7.42 18.85 8.88
C ALA A 17 6.54 19.80 8.03
N ASP A 18 5.23 19.53 7.94
CA ASP A 18 4.30 20.29 7.09
C ASP A 18 3.57 21.44 7.81
N GLY A 19 3.94 21.72 9.07
CA GLY A 19 3.48 22.91 9.82
C GLY A 19 1.98 23.00 10.11
N ARG A 20 1.18 21.98 9.77
CA ARG A 20 -0.29 22.04 9.84
C ARG A 20 -0.98 20.97 10.69
N SER A 21 -0.31 19.90 11.11
CA SER A 21 -0.98 18.83 11.86
C SER A 21 -0.04 18.06 12.78
N THR A 22 -0.47 17.84 14.04
CA THR A 22 0.10 16.77 14.88
C THR A 22 -0.84 15.58 14.80
N VAL A 23 -0.50 14.57 13.98
CA VAL A 23 -1.23 13.30 14.01
C VAL A 23 -0.79 12.53 15.26
N THR A 24 -1.74 12.12 16.09
CA THR A 24 -1.47 11.30 17.27
C THR A 24 -1.83 9.85 17.01
N PHE A 25 -1.02 8.94 17.55
CA PHE A 25 -1.18 7.48 17.41
C PHE A 25 -1.25 6.86 18.81
N PRO A 26 -2.41 6.98 19.49
CA PRO A 26 -2.54 6.57 20.89
C PRO A 26 -2.20 5.10 21.12
N THR A 27 -2.57 4.22 20.18
CA THR A 27 -2.31 2.80 20.29
C THR A 27 -0.82 2.52 20.14
N LEU A 28 -0.18 3.06 19.09
CA LEU A 28 1.27 2.90 18.94
C LEU A 28 2.03 3.46 20.15
N LYS A 29 1.63 4.63 20.68
CA LYS A 29 2.21 5.22 21.90
C LYS A 29 2.06 4.34 23.14
N LYS A 30 0.85 3.79 23.35
CA LYS A 30 0.59 2.85 24.45
C LYS A 30 1.47 1.61 24.32
N LEU A 31 1.61 1.07 23.11
CA LEU A 31 2.44 -0.10 22.83
C LEU A 31 3.92 0.16 23.09
N SER A 32 4.43 1.32 22.65
CA SER A 32 5.82 1.74 22.93
C SER A 32 6.10 1.93 24.42
N SER A 33 5.10 2.38 25.20
CA SER A 33 5.25 2.60 26.64
C SER A 33 5.12 1.30 27.44
N SER A 34 4.30 0.35 26.96
CA SER A 34 4.06 -0.94 27.62
C SER A 34 5.22 -1.94 27.51
N ALA A 35 6.15 -1.72 26.57
CA ALA A 35 7.33 -2.57 26.38
C ALA A 35 8.34 -2.51 27.54
N ALA A 36 8.18 -1.56 28.47
CA ALA A 36 9.14 -1.33 29.55
C ALA A 36 8.85 -2.08 30.87
N TRP A 37 7.77 -2.87 30.98
CA TRP A 37 7.26 -3.32 32.30
C TRP A 37 6.98 -4.82 32.50
N LEU A 38 7.41 -5.77 31.66
CA LEU A 38 7.07 -7.19 31.90
C LEU A 38 8.21 -8.20 31.62
N ASP A 39 8.78 -8.71 32.72
CA ASP A 39 9.64 -9.91 32.86
C ASP A 39 8.86 -11.24 32.79
N LEU A 40 7.60 -11.21 32.37
CA LEU A 40 6.80 -12.39 32.07
C LEU A 40 6.45 -12.33 30.60
N SER A 41 7.02 -13.23 29.78
CA SER A 41 6.81 -13.31 28.33
C SER A 41 5.33 -13.09 27.97
N PRO A 42 4.94 -11.87 27.56
CA PRO A 42 3.55 -11.58 27.23
C PRO A 42 3.27 -12.18 25.85
N PRO A 43 2.02 -12.51 25.49
CA PRO A 43 1.67 -12.72 24.09
C PRO A 43 2.23 -11.54 23.28
N CYS A 44 3.11 -11.84 22.33
CA CYS A 44 4.06 -10.93 21.70
C CYS A 44 3.47 -9.53 21.54
N LEU A 45 4.10 -8.52 22.17
CA LEU A 45 3.70 -7.12 21.99
C LEU A 45 3.54 -6.85 20.48
N PRO A 46 2.41 -6.28 20.05
CA PRO A 46 2.14 -6.04 18.64
C PRO A 46 3.17 -5.06 18.07
N ASP A 47 4.16 -5.60 17.37
CA ASP A 47 4.95 -4.85 16.40
C ASP A 47 4.04 -4.56 15.19
N VAL A 48 4.14 -3.34 14.65
CA VAL A 48 3.41 -2.95 13.43
C VAL A 48 3.72 -3.93 12.30
N ASP A 49 4.99 -4.33 12.17
CA ASP A 49 5.41 -5.32 11.18
C ASP A 49 4.75 -6.68 11.41
N ALA A 50 4.55 -7.09 12.68
CA ALA A 50 3.88 -8.34 13.01
C ALA A 50 2.38 -8.29 12.67
N VAL A 51 1.69 -7.20 13.00
CA VAL A 51 0.28 -7.00 12.66
C VAL A 51 0.09 -7.06 11.15
N TRP A 52 0.86 -6.29 10.38
CA TRP A 52 0.75 -6.27 8.93
C TRP A 52 1.25 -7.55 8.26
N SER A 53 2.18 -8.28 8.88
CA SER A 53 2.57 -9.63 8.42
C SER A 53 1.39 -10.60 8.51
N ILE A 54 0.60 -10.56 9.59
CA ILE A 54 -0.59 -11.41 9.73
C ILE A 54 -1.70 -10.98 8.78
N VAL A 55 -1.91 -9.67 8.58
CA VAL A 55 -2.84 -9.14 7.57
C VAL A 55 -2.45 -9.63 6.17
N SER A 56 -1.16 -9.50 5.81
CA SER A 56 -0.62 -9.95 4.52
C SER A 56 -0.80 -11.46 4.35
N GLN A 57 -0.51 -12.25 5.39
CA GLN A 57 -0.73 -13.69 5.38
C GLN A 57 -2.21 -14.03 5.18
N TYR A 58 -3.12 -13.31 5.83
CA TYR A 58 -4.56 -13.51 5.66
C TYR A 58 -4.99 -13.24 4.22
N VAL A 59 -4.53 -12.14 3.61
CA VAL A 59 -4.80 -11.83 2.19
C VAL A 59 -4.29 -12.96 1.30
N ARG A 60 -3.02 -13.33 1.45
CA ARG A 60 -2.36 -14.40 0.67
C ARG A 60 -3.15 -15.71 0.76
N GLN A 61 -3.48 -16.15 1.97
CA GLN A 61 -4.22 -17.41 2.20
C GLN A 61 -5.59 -17.43 1.54
N LYS A 62 -6.29 -16.30 1.52
CA LYS A 62 -7.63 -16.20 0.92
C LYS A 62 -7.61 -16.16 -0.60
N LEU A 63 -6.58 -15.55 -1.20
CA LEU A 63 -6.39 -15.50 -2.64
C LEU A 63 -5.87 -16.82 -3.22
N LEU A 64 -5.09 -17.59 -2.46
CA LEU A 64 -4.51 -18.88 -2.90
C LEU A 64 -5.41 -20.09 -2.65
N LYS A 65 -6.65 -19.90 -2.21
CA LYS A 65 -7.62 -21.01 -2.08
C LYS A 65 -7.95 -21.61 -3.44
N ALA A 66 -8.38 -22.88 -3.45
CA ALA A 66 -8.91 -23.54 -4.65
C ALA A 66 -10.06 -22.72 -5.29
N GLU A 67 -10.92 -22.16 -4.44
CA GLU A 67 -11.86 -21.10 -4.78
C GLU A 67 -11.39 -19.78 -4.13
N PRO A 68 -10.67 -18.92 -4.89
CA PRO A 68 -10.16 -17.66 -4.37
C PRO A 68 -11.29 -16.76 -3.85
N GLN A 69 -11.05 -16.09 -2.73
CA GLN A 69 -11.96 -15.10 -2.16
C GLN A 69 -11.37 -13.72 -2.38
N ALA A 70 -12.19 -12.75 -2.80
CA ALA A 70 -11.74 -11.38 -2.86
C ALA A 70 -11.60 -10.84 -1.44
N VAL A 71 -10.47 -10.18 -1.16
CA VAL A 71 -10.13 -9.73 0.19
C VAL A 71 -10.12 -8.21 0.24
N ARG A 72 -11.06 -7.64 0.99
CA ARG A 72 -11.10 -6.22 1.29
C ARG A 72 -10.31 -5.92 2.56
N ILE A 73 -9.32 -5.04 2.44
CA ILE A 73 -8.70 -4.36 3.57
C ILE A 73 -9.42 -3.01 3.69
N PRO A 74 -10.29 -2.81 4.71
CA PRO A 74 -11.00 -1.55 4.89
C PRO A 74 -10.02 -0.37 4.87
N GLY A 75 -10.34 0.66 4.09
CA GLY A 75 -9.50 1.84 3.94
C GLY A 75 -8.35 1.71 2.94
N LEU A 76 -7.74 0.53 2.75
CA LEU A 76 -6.66 0.37 1.77
C LEU A 76 -7.18 0.02 0.37
N GLY A 77 -7.94 -1.07 0.25
CA GLY A 77 -8.43 -1.54 -1.04
C GLY A 77 -8.93 -2.97 -1.03
N THR A 78 -9.13 -3.55 -2.21
CA THR A 78 -9.61 -4.93 -2.38
C THR A 78 -8.72 -5.70 -3.36
N PHE A 79 -8.25 -6.86 -2.92
CA PHE A 79 -7.57 -7.83 -3.77
C PHE A 79 -8.57 -8.84 -4.34
N HIS A 80 -8.42 -9.19 -5.61
CA HIS A 80 -9.17 -10.28 -6.23
C HIS A 80 -8.37 -10.93 -7.37
N ILE A 81 -8.89 -12.03 -7.90
CA ILE A 81 -8.25 -12.79 -8.99
C ILE A 81 -9.16 -12.74 -10.21
N LYS A 82 -8.64 -12.27 -11.34
CA LYS A 82 -9.25 -12.49 -12.66
C LYS A 82 -8.71 -13.79 -13.24
N ARG A 83 -9.61 -14.65 -13.74
CA ARG A 83 -9.27 -15.93 -14.35
C ARG A 83 -9.75 -15.95 -15.80
N TRP A 84 -8.93 -16.50 -16.69
CA TRP A 84 -9.33 -16.86 -18.05
C TRP A 84 -8.58 -18.10 -18.51
N LEU A 85 -9.09 -18.74 -19.55
CA LEU A 85 -8.43 -19.85 -20.23
C LEU A 85 -7.79 -19.33 -21.51
N SER A 86 -6.62 -19.86 -21.86
CA SER A 86 -5.97 -19.65 -23.14
C SER A 86 -5.61 -21.00 -23.74
N PHE A 87 -5.84 -21.19 -25.04
CA PHE A 87 -5.38 -22.37 -25.76
C PHE A 87 -4.10 -22.01 -26.50
N GLU A 88 -2.98 -22.61 -26.10
CA GLU A 88 -1.66 -22.35 -26.68
C GLU A 88 -0.93 -23.68 -26.84
N ASN A 89 -0.24 -23.88 -27.98
CA ASN A 89 0.56 -25.09 -28.25
C ASN A 89 -0.19 -26.43 -28.11
N GLY A 90 -1.51 -26.44 -28.37
CA GLY A 90 -2.32 -27.66 -28.22
C GLY A 90 -2.80 -27.94 -26.79
N GLU A 91 -2.43 -27.09 -25.82
CA GLU A 91 -2.82 -27.24 -24.41
C GLU A 91 -3.69 -26.07 -23.93
N VAL A 92 -4.58 -26.35 -22.97
CA VAL A 92 -5.37 -25.32 -22.30
C VAL A 92 -4.65 -24.88 -21.04
N HIS A 93 -4.26 -23.60 -20.99
CA HIS A 93 -3.67 -22.99 -19.80
C HIS A 93 -4.70 -22.13 -19.07
N THR A 94 -4.73 -22.25 -17.74
CA THR A 94 -5.51 -21.37 -16.87
C THR A 94 -4.63 -20.22 -16.39
N PHE A 95 -4.99 -18.99 -16.75
CA PHE A 95 -4.32 -17.79 -16.28
C PHE A 95 -5.06 -17.22 -15.07
N GLN A 96 -4.32 -16.92 -14.00
CA GLN A 96 -4.83 -16.26 -12.81
C GLN A 96 -4.04 -14.98 -12.56
N LYS A 97 -4.68 -13.84 -12.82
CA LYS A 97 -4.11 -12.51 -12.60
C LYS A 97 -4.62 -11.94 -11.28
N PRO A 98 -3.73 -11.65 -10.32
CA PRO A 98 -4.12 -10.86 -9.17
C PRO A 98 -4.34 -9.41 -9.58
N VAL A 99 -5.35 -8.80 -8.99
CA VAL A 99 -5.73 -7.41 -9.22
C VAL A 99 -5.97 -6.75 -7.87
N PHE A 100 -5.50 -5.52 -7.73
CA PHE A 100 -5.80 -4.67 -6.60
C PHE A 100 -6.64 -3.49 -7.06
N ALA A 101 -7.75 -3.25 -6.37
CA ALA A 101 -8.58 -2.07 -6.54
C ALA A 101 -8.38 -1.17 -5.32
N LEU A 102 -7.95 0.07 -5.55
CA LEU A 102 -7.75 1.04 -4.48
C LEU A 102 -9.09 1.38 -3.81
N SER A 103 -9.09 1.62 -2.50
CA SER A 103 -10.32 2.05 -1.83
C SER A 103 -10.79 3.41 -2.35
N ARG A 104 -12.12 3.63 -2.36
CA ARG A 104 -12.69 4.93 -2.73
C ARG A 104 -12.11 6.07 -1.89
N THR A 105 -11.99 5.86 -0.57
CA THR A 105 -11.40 6.83 0.36
C THR A 105 -9.98 7.23 -0.02
N ALA A 106 -9.11 6.26 -0.31
CA ALA A 106 -7.74 6.55 -0.73
C ALA A 106 -7.69 7.20 -2.12
N ALA A 107 -8.60 6.80 -3.02
CA ALA A 107 -8.67 7.36 -4.36
C ALA A 107 -9.13 8.83 -4.38
N GLU A 108 -10.10 9.19 -3.55
CA GLU A 108 -10.63 10.56 -3.45
C GLU A 108 -9.59 11.56 -2.93
N ILE A 109 -8.69 11.14 -2.02
CA ILE A 109 -7.68 12.03 -1.41
C ILE A 109 -6.72 12.63 -2.44
N ARG A 110 -6.38 11.89 -3.51
CA ARG A 110 -5.41 12.30 -4.52
C ARG A 110 -5.97 12.22 -5.95
N GLU A 111 -7.29 12.31 -6.10
CA GLU A 111 -8.00 12.27 -7.39
C GLU A 111 -7.69 11.01 -8.24
N LEU A 112 -7.35 9.89 -7.58
CA LEU A 112 -6.98 8.61 -8.20
C LEU A 112 -8.21 7.81 -8.64
N GLN A 113 -9.26 8.48 -9.12
CA GLN A 113 -10.57 7.85 -9.39
C GLN A 113 -10.47 6.72 -10.42
N HIS A 114 -9.52 6.81 -11.36
CA HIS A 114 -9.21 5.73 -12.30
C HIS A 114 -8.76 4.44 -11.59
N ALA A 115 -8.03 4.53 -10.47
CA ALA A 115 -7.58 3.37 -9.70
C ALA A 115 -8.68 2.71 -8.85
N ALA A 116 -9.76 3.44 -8.54
CA ALA A 116 -10.94 2.92 -7.86
C ALA A 116 -11.94 2.24 -8.82
N SER A 117 -12.04 2.74 -10.06
CA SER A 117 -13.08 2.34 -11.03
C SER A 117 -12.67 1.20 -11.97
N CYS A 118 -11.37 0.93 -12.14
CA CYS A 118 -10.87 0.01 -13.20
C CYS A 118 -11.00 -1.50 -12.90
N SER A 119 -11.78 -1.87 -11.89
CA SER A 119 -11.91 -3.23 -11.41
C SER A 119 -13.37 -3.68 -11.53
N SER A 120 -13.80 -4.13 -12.71
CA SER A 120 -15.00 -4.97 -12.78
C SER A 120 -14.74 -6.20 -11.91
N PHE A 121 -15.51 -6.30 -10.84
CA PHE A 121 -15.45 -7.39 -9.90
C PHE A 121 -16.11 -8.61 -10.56
N PRO A 122 -15.50 -9.81 -10.54
CA PRO A 122 -16.17 -10.99 -11.06
C PRO A 122 -17.43 -11.27 -10.22
N ASP A 123 -18.61 -11.24 -10.84
CA ASP A 123 -19.92 -11.32 -10.16
C ASP A 123 -20.09 -12.52 -9.21
N LYS A 124 -19.32 -13.59 -9.44
CA LYS A 124 -19.40 -14.85 -8.68
C LYS A 124 -18.39 -14.98 -7.54
N MET A 125 -17.48 -14.02 -7.36
CA MET A 125 -16.40 -14.16 -6.38
C MET A 125 -16.86 -13.75 -4.99
N LYS A 126 -16.73 -14.64 -4.00
CA LYS A 126 -17.06 -14.30 -2.60
C LYS A 126 -16.12 -13.20 -2.09
N LYS A 127 -16.69 -12.05 -1.71
CA LYS A 127 -15.97 -10.96 -1.07
C LYS A 127 -15.95 -11.14 0.44
N VAL A 128 -14.76 -11.07 1.04
CA VAL A 128 -14.54 -11.11 2.49
C VAL A 128 -13.72 -9.90 2.91
N SER A 129 -14.00 -9.32 4.07
CA SER A 129 -13.11 -8.32 4.67
C SER A 129 -12.06 -9.00 5.54
N VAL A 130 -10.95 -8.32 5.81
CA VAL A 130 -10.00 -8.73 6.85
C VAL A 130 -10.75 -8.88 8.17
N ASN A 131 -10.64 -10.07 8.78
CA ASN A 131 -11.32 -10.38 10.03
C ASN A 131 -10.37 -10.06 11.19
N TYR A 132 -10.49 -8.85 11.75
CA TYR A 132 -9.64 -8.42 12.85
C TYR A 132 -9.86 -9.23 14.13
N ALA A 133 -11.04 -9.80 14.38
CA ALA A 133 -11.24 -10.68 15.53
C ALA A 133 -10.38 -11.96 15.41
N LYS A 134 -10.28 -12.53 14.20
CA LYS A 134 -9.39 -13.67 13.92
C LYS A 134 -7.91 -13.30 13.97
N ILE A 135 -7.55 -12.05 13.66
CA ILE A 135 -6.17 -11.56 13.78
C ILE A 135 -5.82 -11.28 15.25
N GLN A 136 -6.77 -10.75 16.02
CA GLN A 136 -6.61 -10.43 17.44
C GLN A 136 -6.31 -11.65 18.31
N SER A 137 -6.78 -12.84 17.91
CA SER A 137 -6.40 -14.09 18.59
C SER A 137 -4.91 -14.44 18.42
N LYS A 138 -4.18 -13.74 17.55
CA LYS A 138 -2.74 -13.89 17.34
C LYS A 138 -1.95 -12.68 17.83
N VAL A 139 -2.49 -11.47 17.67
CA VAL A 139 -1.81 -10.21 18.00
C VAL A 139 -2.82 -9.17 18.50
N LEU A 140 -2.62 -8.66 19.71
CA LEU A 140 -3.51 -7.68 20.34
C LEU A 140 -3.55 -6.34 19.59
N ASN A 141 -4.66 -5.60 19.71
CA ASN A 141 -4.87 -4.27 19.12
C ASN A 141 -4.68 -4.19 17.58
N ALA A 142 -4.74 -5.32 16.87
CA ALA A 142 -4.48 -5.36 15.43
C ALA A 142 -5.36 -4.42 14.60
N LYS A 143 -6.63 -4.24 14.99
CA LYS A 143 -7.54 -3.30 14.34
C LYS A 143 -7.03 -1.86 14.47
N ASP A 144 -6.70 -1.44 15.68
CA ASP A 144 -6.29 -0.07 15.97
C ASP A 144 -4.94 0.25 15.32
N VAL A 145 -3.99 -0.69 15.32
CA VAL A 145 -2.70 -0.56 14.62
C VAL A 145 -2.90 -0.38 13.11
N VAL A 146 -3.80 -1.17 12.49
CA VAL A 146 -4.11 -1.04 11.06
C VAL A 146 -4.78 0.30 10.76
N GLU A 147 -5.75 0.72 11.58
CA GLU A 147 -6.42 2.01 11.42
C GLU A 147 -5.46 3.20 11.60
N GLU A 148 -4.58 3.16 12.60
CA GLU A 148 -3.54 4.17 12.83
C GLU A 148 -2.52 4.23 11.69
N THR A 149 -2.07 3.07 11.18
CA THR A 149 -1.21 3.02 10.00
C THR A 149 -1.87 3.68 8.78
N LEU A 150 -3.15 3.37 8.54
CA LEU A 150 -3.89 3.92 7.40
C LEU A 150 -4.18 5.41 7.55
N LYS A 151 -4.41 5.92 8.77
CA LYS A 151 -4.53 7.36 9.02
C LYS A 151 -3.25 8.10 8.59
N PHE A 152 -2.08 7.57 8.93
CA PHE A 152 -0.83 8.18 8.52
C PHE A 152 -0.59 8.05 7.00
N PHE A 153 -0.94 6.90 6.41
CA PHE A 153 -0.93 6.74 4.96
C PHE A 153 -1.78 7.80 4.25
N TYR A 154 -2.98 8.09 4.75
CA TYR A 154 -3.83 9.15 4.20
C TYR A 154 -3.25 10.55 4.40
N PHE A 155 -2.58 10.79 5.52
CA PHE A 155 -1.88 12.04 5.77
C PHE A 155 -0.81 12.29 4.67
N ILE A 156 0.03 11.28 4.39
CA ILE A 156 1.03 11.33 3.30
C ILE A 156 0.37 11.58 1.94
N LEU A 157 -0.71 10.87 1.62
CA LEU A 157 -1.43 11.07 0.36
C LEU A 157 -2.01 12.48 0.23
N ARG A 158 -2.54 13.05 1.32
CA ARG A 158 -3.12 14.40 1.35
C ARG A 158 -2.06 15.48 1.13
N ASN A 159 -0.83 15.23 1.58
CA ASN A 159 0.30 16.13 1.34
C ASN A 159 0.92 15.94 -0.06
N ARG A 160 0.27 15.14 -0.92
CA ARG A 160 0.69 14.81 -2.29
C ARG A 160 2.10 14.19 -2.37
N GLU A 161 2.55 13.56 -1.29
CA GLU A 161 3.80 12.82 -1.25
C GLU A 161 3.63 11.41 -1.84
N ASP A 162 4.75 10.82 -2.25
CA ASP A 162 4.77 9.49 -2.85
C ASP A 162 5.01 8.42 -1.78
N THR A 163 4.40 7.25 -1.97
CA THR A 163 4.39 6.20 -0.94
C THR A 163 4.41 4.80 -1.54
N ASP A 164 5.03 3.89 -0.80
CA ASP A 164 5.00 2.44 -1.03
C ASP A 164 4.34 1.75 0.15
N PHE A 165 3.35 0.90 -0.12
CA PHE A 165 2.69 0.06 0.88
C PHE A 165 2.97 -1.41 0.58
N THR A 166 3.83 -2.03 1.38
CA THR A 166 4.27 -3.42 1.19
C THR A 166 3.43 -4.38 2.02
N LEU A 167 2.82 -5.36 1.35
CA LEU A 167 2.15 -6.51 1.96
C LEU A 167 3.04 -7.74 1.77
N LYS A 168 3.79 -8.11 2.81
CA LYS A 168 4.81 -9.16 2.76
C LYS A 168 4.25 -10.48 2.21
N GLY A 169 4.90 -11.00 1.16
CA GLY A 169 4.51 -12.24 0.49
C GLY A 169 3.29 -12.13 -0.42
N VAL A 170 2.81 -10.91 -0.68
CA VAL A 170 1.77 -10.60 -1.68
C VAL A 170 2.34 -9.63 -2.73
N GLY A 171 2.82 -8.47 -2.30
CA GLY A 171 3.33 -7.44 -3.21
C GLY A 171 3.38 -6.05 -2.58
N THR A 172 3.69 -5.06 -3.41
CA THR A 172 3.84 -3.65 -3.01
C THR A 172 2.95 -2.74 -3.86
N LEU A 173 2.15 -1.92 -3.19
CA LEU A 173 1.38 -0.85 -3.78
C LEU A 173 2.24 0.42 -3.81
N ALA A 174 2.63 0.87 -4.98
CA ALA A 174 3.29 2.15 -5.18
C ALA A 174 2.29 3.20 -5.64
N ILE A 175 2.34 4.38 -5.03
CA ILE A 175 1.58 5.55 -5.45
C ILE A 175 2.59 6.67 -5.75
N ARG A 176 2.61 7.12 -7.01
CA ARG A 176 3.53 8.12 -7.57
C ARG A 176 2.73 9.18 -8.30
N GLY A 177 2.64 10.40 -7.80
CA GLY A 177 1.70 11.39 -8.37
C GLY A 177 0.26 10.83 -8.49
N ALA A 178 -0.33 10.92 -9.68
CA ALA A 178 -1.64 10.34 -9.96
C ALA A 178 -1.61 8.83 -10.31
N GLU A 179 -0.41 8.22 -10.35
CA GLU A 179 -0.23 6.82 -10.76
C GLU A 179 -0.29 5.88 -9.56
N VAL A 180 -1.02 4.78 -9.74
CA VAL A 180 -1.17 3.70 -8.75
C VAL A 180 -0.73 2.41 -9.40
N THR A 181 0.32 1.79 -8.86
CA THR A 181 0.88 0.54 -9.36
C THR A 181 0.86 -0.49 -8.24
N MET A 182 0.10 -1.57 -8.43
CA MET A 182 0.24 -2.76 -7.59
C MET A 182 1.19 -3.74 -8.29
N ALA A 183 2.35 -3.95 -7.69
CA ALA A 183 3.29 -4.97 -8.11
C ALA A 183 3.24 -6.16 -7.16
N PHE A 184 3.47 -7.37 -7.67
CA PHE A 184 3.30 -8.62 -6.93
C PHE A 184 4.63 -9.35 -6.75
N CYS A 185 4.77 -10.04 -5.62
CA CYS A 185 5.92 -10.90 -5.38
C CYS A 185 5.91 -12.08 -6.35
N GLU A 186 7.08 -12.47 -6.86
CA GLU A 186 7.22 -13.59 -7.79
C GLU A 186 6.72 -14.91 -7.19
N ASP A 187 7.08 -15.21 -5.94
CA ASP A 187 6.63 -16.39 -5.20
C ASP A 187 5.10 -16.46 -5.07
N PHE A 188 4.43 -15.30 -4.96
CA PHE A 188 2.98 -15.24 -4.91
C PHE A 188 2.36 -15.58 -6.26
N LEU A 189 2.90 -15.04 -7.35
CA LEU A 189 2.44 -15.34 -8.71
C LEU A 189 2.64 -16.82 -9.07
N GLN A 190 3.77 -17.38 -8.67
CA GLN A 190 4.10 -18.82 -8.81
C GLN A 190 3.13 -19.68 -8.01
N SER A 191 2.89 -19.33 -6.74
CA SER A 191 1.93 -20.07 -5.89
C SER A 191 0.50 -19.99 -6.43
N LEU A 192 0.12 -18.87 -7.04
CA LEU A 192 -1.21 -18.65 -7.60
C LEU A 192 -1.42 -19.48 -8.88
N ASN A 193 -0.49 -19.39 -9.83
CA ASN A 193 -0.67 -20.02 -11.16
C ASN A 193 -0.16 -21.46 -11.22
N LYS A 194 0.71 -21.87 -10.29
CA LYS A 194 1.33 -23.22 -10.25
C LYS A 194 2.01 -23.62 -11.56
N SER A 195 2.47 -22.64 -12.33
CA SER A 195 3.08 -22.83 -13.64
C SER A 195 4.01 -21.65 -13.94
N THR A 196 5.31 -21.93 -14.07
CA THR A 196 6.33 -20.93 -14.44
C THR A 196 6.03 -20.32 -15.80
N TYR A 197 5.63 -21.14 -16.78
CA TYR A 197 5.26 -20.67 -18.12
C TYR A 197 4.16 -19.60 -18.08
N VAL A 198 3.09 -19.84 -17.29
CA VAL A 198 2.00 -18.89 -17.15
C VAL A 198 2.49 -17.59 -16.50
N VAL A 199 3.32 -17.68 -15.46
CA VAL A 199 3.90 -16.50 -14.78
C VAL A 199 4.77 -15.69 -15.73
N GLU A 200 5.66 -16.32 -16.47
CA GLU A 200 6.50 -15.66 -17.49
C GLU A 200 5.64 -14.94 -18.53
N LYS A 201 4.57 -15.58 -19.01
CA LYS A 201 3.64 -14.94 -19.96
C LYS A 201 2.90 -13.75 -19.36
N LEU A 202 2.45 -13.83 -18.10
CA LEU A 202 1.84 -12.69 -17.40
C LEU A 202 2.80 -11.49 -17.38
N LEU A 203 4.10 -11.73 -17.18
CA LEU A 203 5.15 -10.72 -17.11
C LEU A 203 5.50 -10.16 -18.50
N ILE A 204 5.74 -11.02 -19.49
CA ILE A 204 6.08 -10.62 -20.87
C ILE A 204 4.96 -9.76 -21.47
N ARG A 205 3.70 -10.11 -21.20
CA ARG A 205 2.53 -9.33 -21.66
C ARG A 205 2.25 -8.08 -20.80
N LYS A 206 3.08 -7.80 -19.79
CA LYS A 206 2.91 -6.69 -18.83
C LYS A 206 1.53 -6.66 -18.18
N TRP A 207 0.94 -7.83 -17.96
CA TRP A 207 -0.35 -7.95 -17.30
C TRP A 207 -0.22 -7.84 -15.78
N VAL A 208 0.96 -8.10 -15.23
CA VAL A 208 1.35 -7.88 -13.84
C VAL A 208 2.74 -7.24 -13.81
N THR A 209 3.06 -6.57 -12.70
CA THR A 209 4.38 -5.96 -12.44
C THR A 209 5.03 -6.70 -11.28
N LEU A 210 6.36 -6.90 -11.29
CA LEU A 210 7.07 -7.48 -10.15
C LEU A 210 7.42 -6.44 -9.11
N ASP A 211 7.32 -6.80 -7.85
CA ASP A 211 7.63 -5.92 -6.72
C ASP A 211 9.08 -5.41 -6.73
N LYS A 212 10.03 -6.19 -7.26
CA LYS A 212 11.42 -5.79 -7.49
C LYS A 212 11.58 -4.60 -8.43
N GLU A 213 10.56 -4.26 -9.22
CA GLU A 213 10.55 -3.08 -10.09
C GLU A 213 10.15 -1.79 -9.34
N ILE A 214 9.46 -1.90 -8.19
CA ILE A 214 8.96 -0.74 -7.43
C ILE A 214 10.06 0.24 -7.00
N PRO A 215 11.23 -0.20 -6.49
CA PRO A 215 12.31 0.71 -6.12
C PRO A 215 12.88 1.52 -7.30
N LEU A 216 12.64 1.06 -8.52
CA LEU A 216 13.09 1.72 -9.76
C LEU A 216 12.08 2.79 -10.24
N LEU A 217 10.85 2.78 -9.73
CA LEU A 217 9.83 3.74 -10.13
C LEU A 217 10.20 5.14 -9.63
N PRO A 218 10.31 6.12 -10.55
CA PRO A 218 10.73 7.45 -10.17
C PRO A 218 9.68 8.16 -9.31
N SER A 219 10.14 8.88 -8.30
CA SER A 219 9.31 9.78 -7.49
C SER A 219 9.58 11.23 -7.87
N ARG A 220 8.56 12.08 -7.77
CA ARG A 220 8.70 13.54 -7.94
C ARG A 220 9.77 14.13 -7.02
N PHE A 221 9.84 13.63 -5.79
CA PHE A 221 10.72 14.15 -4.74
C PHE A 221 12.00 13.31 -4.56
N GLY A 222 12.19 12.25 -5.36
CA GLY A 222 13.33 11.31 -5.21
C GLY A 222 13.29 10.53 -3.89
N ARG A 223 12.15 10.51 -3.21
CA ARG A 223 11.94 9.79 -1.95
C ARG A 223 10.49 9.36 -1.82
N VAL A 224 10.27 8.28 -1.06
CA VAL A 224 8.93 7.73 -0.80
C VAL A 224 8.78 7.31 0.65
N HIS A 225 7.58 7.46 1.20
CA HIS A 225 7.22 6.93 2.51
C HIS A 225 6.87 5.46 2.40
N GLN A 226 7.55 4.63 3.19
CA GLN A 226 7.39 3.19 3.21
C GLN A 226 6.44 2.77 4.32
N PHE A 227 5.43 2.00 3.96
CA PHE A 227 4.49 1.38 4.87
C PHE A 227 4.61 -0.15 4.79
N PRO A 228 4.44 -0.84 5.93
CA PRO A 228 4.07 -0.30 7.25
C PRO A 228 5.26 0.13 8.14
N GLN A 229 6.49 0.20 7.62
CA GLN A 229 7.70 0.47 8.41
C GLN A 229 7.87 1.94 8.84
N PHE A 230 7.17 2.87 8.18
CA PHE A 230 7.26 4.32 8.38
C PHE A 230 8.67 4.88 8.16
N GLU A 231 9.36 4.33 7.16
CA GLU A 231 10.69 4.76 6.76
C GLU A 231 10.62 5.61 5.48
N ILE A 232 11.59 6.50 5.28
CA ILE A 232 11.73 7.24 4.03
C ILE A 232 12.82 6.55 3.20
N ARG A 233 12.45 6.05 2.03
CA ARG A 233 13.39 5.45 1.08
C ARG A 233 13.73 6.45 -0.03
N LYS A 234 15.02 6.56 -0.36
CA LYS A 234 15.46 7.25 -1.58
C LYS A 234 15.15 6.40 -2.80
N VAL A 235 14.57 7.01 -3.82
CA VAL A 235 14.25 6.38 -5.11
C VAL A 235 14.72 7.30 -6.24
N PRO A 236 14.81 6.82 -7.50
CA PRO A 236 15.13 7.69 -8.61
C PRO A 236 14.22 8.92 -8.62
N ARG A 237 14.80 10.11 -8.80
CA ARG A 237 14.01 11.31 -8.97
C ARG A 237 13.49 11.33 -10.40
N LYS A 238 12.19 11.61 -10.58
CA LYS A 238 11.66 11.89 -11.91
C LYS A 238 12.40 13.12 -12.42
N VAL A 239 13.24 12.93 -13.45
CA VAL A 239 13.91 14.04 -14.14
C VAL A 239 12.79 14.90 -14.71
N SER A 240 12.57 16.07 -14.14
CA SER A 240 11.53 16.95 -14.61
C SER A 240 11.93 17.45 -16.01
N VAL A 241 11.02 17.25 -16.96
CA VAL A 241 10.72 18.25 -17.99
C VAL A 241 10.72 19.63 -17.28
N THR A 242 11.38 20.61 -17.91
CA THR A 242 11.79 21.95 -17.46
C THR A 242 11.16 22.55 -16.19
N ASN A 243 11.95 23.33 -15.46
CA ASN A 243 11.57 24.08 -14.24
C ASN A 243 10.20 24.81 -14.34
N ASP A 244 9.77 25.16 -15.55
CA ASP A 244 8.51 25.83 -15.86
C ASP A 244 7.26 25.00 -15.50
N GLU A 245 7.27 23.67 -15.66
CA GLU A 245 6.13 22.82 -15.29
C GLU A 245 5.98 22.71 -13.77
N ILE A 246 7.09 22.72 -13.04
CA ILE A 246 7.11 22.72 -11.57
C ILE A 246 6.55 24.05 -11.03
N ILE A 247 6.91 25.17 -11.66
CA ILE A 247 6.39 26.50 -11.32
C ILE A 247 4.89 26.54 -11.61
N GLN A 248 4.43 26.07 -12.78
CA GLN A 248 3.00 26.04 -13.11
C GLN A 248 2.18 25.16 -12.17
N ASP A 249 2.69 23.99 -11.77
CA ASP A 249 1.98 23.13 -10.82
C ASP A 249 1.96 23.71 -9.40
N PHE A 250 3.01 24.41 -9.00
CA PHE A 250 3.06 25.13 -7.73
C PHE A 250 2.10 26.32 -7.74
N GLU A 251 2.05 27.08 -8.84
CA GLU A 251 1.11 28.19 -9.02
C GLU A 251 -0.35 27.73 -9.10
N ARG A 252 -0.64 26.59 -9.75
CA ARG A 252 -1.98 25.96 -9.70
C ARG A 252 -2.36 25.55 -8.29
N ALA A 253 -1.43 24.98 -7.53
CA ALA A 253 -1.68 24.59 -6.14
C ALA A 253 -1.97 25.82 -5.26
N LEU A 254 -1.17 26.90 -5.38
CA LEU A 254 -1.39 28.16 -4.66
C LEU A 254 -2.71 28.83 -5.06
N SER A 255 -3.05 28.81 -6.34
CA SER A 255 -4.31 29.35 -6.86
C SER A 255 -5.52 28.58 -6.32
N SER A 256 -5.43 27.25 -6.20
CA SER A 256 -6.48 26.42 -5.59
C SER A 256 -6.66 26.68 -4.08
N MET A 257 -5.63 27.23 -3.43
CA MET A 257 -5.61 27.56 -2.01
C MET A 257 -5.97 29.02 -1.72
N GLY A 258 -6.32 29.82 -2.74
CA GLY A 258 -6.75 31.22 -2.59
C GLY A 258 -5.63 32.20 -2.23
N VAL A 259 -4.36 31.77 -2.33
CA VAL A 259 -3.21 32.65 -2.05
C VAL A 259 -2.84 33.37 -3.35
N ARG A 260 -3.39 34.56 -3.57
CA ARG A 260 -2.86 35.47 -4.59
C ARG A 260 -1.57 36.11 -4.05
N GLY A 261 -0.44 35.80 -4.66
CA GLY A 261 0.77 36.58 -4.49
C GLY A 261 0.56 37.95 -5.15
N ASN A 262 0.54 39.01 -4.35
CA ASN A 262 0.76 40.35 -4.85
C ASN A 262 2.24 40.44 -5.24
N VAL A 263 2.52 40.40 -6.54
CA VAL A 263 3.77 40.93 -7.07
C VAL A 263 3.39 42.33 -7.58
N SER A 264 3.80 43.34 -6.82
CA SER A 264 3.84 44.73 -7.30
C SER A 264 5.09 44.91 -8.14
N ASP A 265 4.95 45.74 -9.18
CA ASP A 265 5.86 46.04 -10.29
C ASP A 265 7.35 46.23 -9.94
#